data_AF-G7EHK0-F1
#
_entry.id   AF-G7EHK0-F1
#
_cell.length_a   1.000
_cell.length_b   1.000
_cell.length_c   1.000
_cell.angle_alpha   90.00
_cell.angle_beta   90.00
_cell.angle_gamma   90.00
#
_symmetry.space_group_name_H-M   'P 1'
#
loop_
_entity.id
_entity.type
_entity.pdbx_description
1 polymer ?
#
loop_
_entity_poly.entity_id
_entity_poly.type
_entity_poly.pdbx_seq_one_letter_code
_entity_poly.pdbx_strand_id
1 'polypeptide(L)'
;MFDTGDTEKAFLASISRLAKYPVVGGLSFHWKDESMFVESSLIMHDESLGDAFSDAINNTVMLAQAINQKGLFKCCLFDARKTIQLERDGTGAFKFDSLPELEYEVVSMKANDITRPHSYFEDGKDPDEQLQLPKKVIKCVFELNQIHHTGCIIFEALPDRMKIHHYYRLLDSTKEVEFKRLLNKLMQYAVNITDVGVAGFMKLPYKNTREFSLCEQQEEHYFPKNPKLVSL
;
A
#
# COMPACT_ATOMS: atom_id res chain seq x y z
N MET A 1 9.66 24.74 3.68
CA MET A 1 8.34 24.14 3.96
C MET A 1 7.64 24.09 2.62
N PHE A 2 7.46 22.91 2.04
CA PHE A 2 6.71 22.78 0.79
C PHE A 2 5.26 23.21 1.09
N ASP A 3 4.80 24.30 0.50
CA ASP A 3 3.39 24.69 0.62
C ASP A 3 2.59 23.76 -0.29
N THR A 4 1.95 22.76 0.33
CA THR A 4 1.06 21.84 -0.36
C THR A 4 -0.18 22.61 -0.81
N GLY A 5 -0.51 22.60 -2.10
CA GLY A 5 -1.70 23.27 -2.62
C GLY A 5 -3.00 22.71 -2.04
N ASP A 6 -4.09 23.45 -2.17
CA ASP A 6 -5.39 23.05 -1.59
C ASP A 6 -5.93 21.75 -2.21
N THR A 7 -5.65 21.51 -3.50
CA THR A 7 -5.98 20.27 -4.19
C THR A 7 -5.25 19.07 -3.60
N GLU A 8 -3.93 19.18 -3.40
CA GLU A 8 -3.13 18.12 -2.81
C GLU A 8 -3.54 17.85 -1.36
N LYS A 9 -3.86 18.91 -0.58
CA LYS A 9 -4.42 18.77 0.78
C LYS A 9 -5.76 18.03 0.76
N ALA A 10 -6.65 18.36 -0.18
CA ALA A 10 -7.95 17.69 -0.32
C ALA A 10 -7.78 16.21 -0.69
N PHE A 11 -6.88 15.90 -1.62
CA PHE A 11 -6.51 14.52 -1.96
C PHE A 11 -5.97 13.75 -0.75
N LEU A 12 -5.00 14.31 -0.01
CA LEU A 12 -4.45 13.69 1.20
C LEU A 12 -5.51 13.47 2.28
N ALA A 13 -6.42 14.43 2.44
CA ALA A 13 -7.55 14.31 3.35
C ALA A 13 -8.55 13.22 2.92
N SER A 14 -8.78 13.05 1.62
CA SER A 14 -9.68 12.01 1.10
C SER A 14 -9.05 10.63 1.23
N ILE A 15 -7.81 10.45 0.78
CA ILE A 15 -7.13 9.15 0.78
C ILE A 15 -6.89 8.62 2.19
N SER A 16 -6.59 9.49 3.16
CA SER A 16 -6.45 9.10 4.57
C SER A 16 -7.75 8.59 5.20
N ARG A 17 -8.92 9.01 4.69
CA ARG A 17 -10.22 8.51 5.15
C ARG A 17 -10.54 7.10 4.67
N LEU A 18 -9.84 6.60 3.64
CA LEU A 18 -10.00 5.21 3.19
C LEU A 18 -9.66 4.21 4.29
N ALA A 19 -8.75 4.57 5.21
CA ALA A 19 -8.39 3.76 6.37
C ALA A 19 -9.53 3.59 7.40
N LYS A 20 -10.68 4.28 7.22
CA LYS A 20 -11.88 4.05 8.04
C LYS A 20 -12.70 2.85 7.60
N TYR A 21 -12.44 2.31 6.40
CA TYR A 21 -13.08 1.12 5.90
C TYR A 21 -12.27 -0.12 6.29
N PRO A 22 -12.93 -1.28 6.50
CA PRO A 22 -12.25 -2.52 6.84
C PRO A 22 -11.64 -3.14 5.59
N VAL A 23 -10.59 -2.50 5.06
CA VAL A 23 -9.92 -2.86 3.81
C VAL A 23 -8.41 -2.99 4.03
N VAL A 24 -7.81 -3.95 3.35
CA VAL A 24 -6.35 -4.14 3.29
C VAL A 24 -5.86 -4.18 1.86
N GLY A 25 -4.60 -3.79 1.65
CA GLY A 25 -3.94 -3.80 0.35
C GLY A 25 -3.31 -2.44 0.05
N GLY A 26 -3.40 -1.99 -1.20
CA GLY A 26 -2.84 -0.70 -1.55
C GLY A 26 -3.31 -0.11 -2.86
N LEU A 27 -2.98 1.17 -3.01
CA LEU A 27 -3.27 2.01 -4.16
C LEU A 27 -2.02 2.78 -4.56
N SER A 28 -1.97 3.15 -5.84
CA SER A 28 -1.02 4.12 -6.33
C SER A 28 -1.63 5.05 -7.34
N PHE A 29 -1.07 6.26 -7.37
CA PHE A 29 -1.41 7.32 -8.29
C PHE A 29 -0.11 7.82 -8.90
N HIS A 30 0.05 7.66 -10.20
CA HIS A 30 1.22 8.12 -10.94
C HIS A 30 0.78 9.20 -11.92
N TRP A 31 1.10 10.45 -11.62
CA TRP A 31 0.86 11.60 -12.49
C TRP A 31 2.01 11.73 -13.47
N LYS A 32 1.71 11.56 -14.75
CA LYS A 32 2.63 11.77 -15.87
C LYS A 32 1.99 12.76 -16.83
N ASP A 33 2.80 13.51 -17.56
CA ASP A 33 2.38 14.43 -18.63
C ASP A 33 0.93 14.96 -18.46
N GLU A 34 -0.02 14.44 -19.24
CA GLU A 34 -1.44 14.85 -19.22
C GLU A 34 -2.40 13.79 -18.63
N SER A 35 -1.85 12.71 -18.04
CA SER A 35 -2.61 11.55 -17.56
C SER A 35 -2.19 11.11 -16.17
N MET A 36 -3.17 10.73 -15.36
CA MET A 36 -2.98 10.05 -14.10
C MET A 36 -3.25 8.55 -14.26
N PHE A 37 -2.32 7.73 -13.79
CA PHE A 37 -2.43 6.28 -13.79
C PHE A 37 -2.69 5.77 -12.38
N VAL A 38 -3.77 4.99 -12.20
CA VAL A 38 -4.16 4.44 -10.90
C VAL A 38 -4.05 2.93 -10.93
N GLU A 39 -3.31 2.37 -9.96
CA GLU A 39 -3.27 0.92 -9.70
C GLU A 39 -3.81 0.66 -8.31
N SER A 40 -4.52 -0.46 -8.13
CA SER A 40 -4.99 -0.87 -6.81
C SER A 40 -5.09 -2.37 -6.68
N SER A 41 -4.94 -2.84 -5.45
CA SER A 41 -5.31 -4.18 -5.02
C SER A 41 -5.85 -4.05 -3.62
N LEU A 42 -7.16 -4.10 -3.49
CA LEU A 42 -7.88 -3.86 -2.25
C LEU A 42 -8.76 -5.05 -1.94
N ILE A 43 -8.72 -5.48 -0.70
CA ILE A 43 -9.48 -6.62 -0.20
C ILE A 43 -10.30 -6.12 0.97
N MET A 44 -11.61 -6.16 0.78
CA MET A 44 -12.58 -5.71 1.76
C MET A 44 -12.96 -6.88 2.66
N HIS A 45 -12.95 -6.65 3.97
CA HIS A 45 -13.36 -7.65 4.95
C HIS A 45 -14.86 -7.63 5.25
N ASP A 46 -15.53 -6.49 5.01
CA ASP A 46 -16.97 -6.34 5.19
C ASP A 46 -17.60 -5.83 3.88
N GLU A 47 -18.12 -6.76 3.09
CA GLU A 47 -18.72 -6.47 1.78
C GLU A 47 -19.96 -5.56 1.86
N SER A 48 -20.60 -5.44 3.03
CA SER A 48 -21.77 -4.55 3.20
C SER A 48 -21.43 -3.07 3.03
N LEU A 49 -20.13 -2.71 3.13
CA LEU A 49 -19.62 -1.37 2.91
C LEU A 49 -19.08 -1.14 1.49
N GLY A 50 -19.28 -2.11 0.58
CA GLY A 50 -18.73 -2.12 -0.78
C GLY A 50 -19.04 -0.86 -1.59
N ASP A 51 -20.31 -0.46 -1.62
CA ASP A 51 -20.77 0.70 -2.38
C ASP A 51 -20.17 1.99 -1.81
N ALA A 52 -20.28 2.18 -0.49
CA ALA A 52 -19.75 3.37 0.19
C ALA A 52 -18.23 3.53 0.02
N PHE A 53 -17.49 2.41 0.05
CA PHE A 53 -16.06 2.43 -0.19
C PHE A 53 -15.74 2.75 -1.65
N SER A 54 -16.48 2.18 -2.59
CA SER A 54 -16.33 2.47 -4.02
C SER A 54 -16.53 3.95 -4.31
N ASP A 55 -17.56 4.57 -3.71
CA ASP A 55 -17.79 6.02 -3.80
C ASP A 55 -16.63 6.82 -3.18
N ALA A 56 -16.11 6.41 -2.03
CA ALA A 56 -14.96 7.08 -1.40
C ALA A 56 -13.69 7.00 -2.26
N ILE A 57 -13.46 5.87 -2.94
CA ILE A 57 -12.35 5.70 -3.88
C ILE A 57 -12.56 6.59 -5.11
N ASN A 58 -13.76 6.57 -5.71
CA ASN A 58 -14.07 7.40 -6.89
C ASN A 58 -13.88 8.89 -6.59
N ASN A 59 -14.36 9.36 -5.43
CA ASN A 59 -14.14 10.74 -4.99
C ASN A 59 -12.64 11.06 -4.81
N THR A 60 -11.87 10.12 -4.27
CA THR A 60 -10.42 10.28 -4.13
C THR A 60 -9.73 10.37 -5.50
N VAL A 61 -10.15 9.56 -6.48
CA VAL A 61 -9.66 9.60 -7.86
C VAL A 61 -10.02 10.93 -8.52
N MET A 62 -11.26 11.41 -8.36
CA MET A 62 -11.69 12.72 -8.90
C MET A 62 -10.86 13.88 -8.34
N LEU A 63 -10.56 13.88 -7.04
CA LEU A 63 -9.68 14.87 -6.42
C LEU A 63 -8.24 14.74 -6.93
N ALA A 64 -7.77 13.52 -7.15
CA ALA A 64 -6.44 13.25 -7.67
C ALA A 64 -6.26 13.74 -9.12
N GLN A 65 -7.32 13.72 -9.95
CA GLN A 65 -7.27 14.23 -11.34
C GLN A 65 -6.94 15.72 -11.43
N ALA A 66 -7.22 16.51 -10.38
CA ALA A 66 -6.93 17.95 -10.36
C ALA A 66 -5.47 18.27 -10.02
N ILE A 67 -4.65 17.27 -9.65
CA ILE A 67 -3.24 17.46 -9.33
C ILE A 67 -2.43 17.44 -10.64
N ASN A 68 -1.81 18.57 -10.97
CA ASN A 68 -0.97 18.72 -12.17
C ASN A 68 0.52 18.42 -11.90
N GLN A 69 0.90 18.26 -10.63
CA GLN A 69 2.27 17.94 -10.26
C GLN A 69 2.59 16.50 -10.67
N LYS A 70 3.66 16.32 -11.45
CA LYS A 70 4.16 14.98 -11.81
C LYS A 70 4.74 14.30 -10.58
N GLY A 71 4.47 13.01 -10.43
CA GLY A 71 4.97 12.26 -9.29
C GLY A 71 4.23 10.95 -9.09
N LEU A 72 4.60 10.27 -8.01
CA LEU A 72 4.00 9.03 -7.57
C LEU A 72 3.57 9.16 -6.12
N PHE A 73 2.32 8.78 -5.85
CA PHE A 73 1.80 8.61 -4.51
C PHE A 73 1.42 7.16 -4.29
N LYS A 74 1.79 6.60 -3.14
CA LYS A 74 1.46 5.22 -2.74
C LYS A 74 0.69 5.25 -1.43
N CYS A 75 -0.40 4.51 -1.37
CA CYS A 75 -1.17 4.27 -0.17
C CYS A 75 -1.16 2.78 0.14
N CYS A 76 -0.80 2.42 1.36
CA CYS A 76 -0.95 1.06 1.87
C CYS A 76 -1.96 1.07 3.01
N LEU A 77 -2.91 0.15 2.96
CA LEU A 77 -3.93 -0.06 3.99
C LEU A 77 -3.64 -1.42 4.63
N PHE A 78 -3.41 -1.43 5.94
CA PHE A 78 -3.03 -2.63 6.68
C PHE A 78 -3.85 -2.76 7.96
N ASP A 79 -3.99 -3.99 8.44
CA ASP A 79 -4.61 -4.24 9.73
C ASP A 79 -3.64 -3.85 10.85
N ALA A 80 -3.92 -2.73 11.53
CA ALA A 80 -3.10 -2.24 12.63
C ALA A 80 -2.93 -3.27 13.76
N ARG A 81 -3.88 -4.19 13.94
CA ARG A 81 -3.81 -5.26 14.96
C ARG A 81 -2.72 -6.28 14.66
N LYS A 82 -2.34 -6.43 13.39
CA LYS A 82 -1.27 -7.32 12.92
C LYS A 82 0.11 -6.64 12.87
N THR A 83 0.19 -5.37 13.23
CA THR A 83 1.45 -4.64 13.24
C THR A 83 2.35 -5.19 14.33
N ILE A 84 3.54 -5.67 13.96
CA ILE A 84 4.56 -6.10 14.91
C ILE A 84 5.22 -4.86 15.49
N GLN A 85 5.41 -4.81 16.81
CA GLN A 85 6.11 -3.73 17.49
C GLN A 85 7.29 -4.29 18.28
N LEU A 86 8.48 -3.74 18.04
CA LEU A 86 9.72 -4.16 18.69
C LEU A 86 10.36 -2.97 19.36
N GLU A 87 10.46 -2.98 20.69
CA GLU A 87 11.16 -1.95 21.45
C GLU A 87 12.68 -2.16 21.38
N ARG A 88 13.45 -1.08 21.50
CA ARG A 88 14.90 -1.13 21.66
C ARG A 88 15.30 -1.20 23.13
N ASP A 89 16.40 -1.85 23.44
CA ASP A 89 17.07 -1.80 24.74
C ASP A 89 18.10 -0.67 24.83
N GLY A 90 18.80 -0.59 25.97
CA GLY A 90 19.82 0.44 26.20
C GLY A 90 21.05 0.34 25.27
N THR A 91 21.19 -0.74 24.51
CA THR A 91 22.24 -0.92 23.48
C THR A 91 21.75 -0.54 22.08
N GLY A 92 20.44 -0.31 21.92
CA GLY A 92 19.79 -0.06 20.64
C GLY A 92 19.32 -1.34 19.93
N ALA A 93 19.54 -2.52 20.51
CA ALA A 93 19.06 -3.80 19.98
C ALA A 93 17.55 -3.98 20.24
N PHE A 94 16.84 -4.68 19.36
CA PHE A 94 15.42 -4.96 19.57
C PHE A 94 15.18 -6.07 20.59
N LYS A 95 14.16 -5.89 21.44
CA LYS A 95 13.72 -6.84 22.45
C LYS A 95 12.62 -7.75 21.91
N PHE A 96 12.80 -9.06 22.05
CA PHE A 96 11.79 -10.08 21.79
C PHE A 96 12.25 -11.42 22.38
N ASP A 97 11.33 -12.21 22.93
CA ASP A 97 11.65 -13.54 23.48
C ASP A 97 11.92 -14.57 22.37
N SER A 98 11.15 -14.46 21.29
CA SER A 98 11.30 -15.21 20.05
C SER A 98 11.16 -14.28 18.86
N LEU A 99 11.87 -14.56 17.76
CA LEU A 99 11.76 -13.76 16.55
C LEU A 99 10.30 -13.74 16.08
N PRO A 100 9.67 -12.56 15.91
CA PRO A 100 8.30 -12.50 15.41
C PRO A 100 8.17 -13.10 14.02
N GLU A 101 7.10 -13.84 13.78
CA GLU A 101 6.75 -14.36 12.46
C GLU A 101 5.89 -13.34 11.70
N LEU A 102 6.16 -13.17 10.40
CA LEU A 102 5.28 -12.43 9.49
C LEU A 102 4.14 -13.36 9.07
N GLU A 103 2.90 -12.99 9.39
CA GLU A 103 1.73 -13.73 8.98
C GLU A 103 1.46 -13.55 7.47
N TYR A 104 0.84 -14.57 6.88
CA TYR A 104 0.37 -14.55 5.51
C TYR A 104 -0.82 -15.48 5.33
N GLU A 105 -1.60 -15.24 4.27
CA GLU A 105 -2.68 -16.11 3.85
C GLU A 105 -2.26 -16.93 2.62
N VAL A 106 -2.73 -18.17 2.51
CA VAL A 106 -2.60 -18.96 1.27
C VAL A 106 -3.93 -18.89 0.51
N VAL A 107 -3.90 -18.40 -0.72
CA VAL A 107 -5.11 -18.26 -1.56
C VAL A 107 -5.05 -19.26 -2.71
N SER A 108 -6.07 -20.11 -2.82
CA SER A 108 -6.23 -20.99 -3.98
C SER A 108 -6.87 -20.22 -5.14
N MET A 109 -6.06 -19.59 -6.00
CA MET A 109 -6.57 -18.99 -7.24
C MET A 109 -6.57 -20.01 -8.38
N LYS A 110 -7.56 -19.92 -9.29
CA LYS A 110 -7.59 -20.77 -10.49
C LYS A 110 -6.46 -20.35 -11.42
N ALA A 111 -5.79 -21.34 -12.03
CA ALA A 111 -4.58 -21.16 -12.82
C ALA A 111 -4.70 -20.24 -14.07
N ASN A 112 -5.88 -19.70 -14.38
CA ASN A 112 -6.08 -18.84 -15.55
C ASN A 112 -5.83 -17.35 -15.31
N ASP A 113 -5.69 -16.89 -14.06
CA ASP A 113 -5.31 -15.49 -13.75
C ASP A 113 -3.77 -15.28 -13.75
N ILE A 114 -3.00 -16.30 -14.14
CA ILE A 114 -1.56 -16.47 -13.90
C ILE A 114 -0.63 -15.56 -14.75
N THR A 115 -1.12 -14.80 -15.72
CA THR A 115 -0.24 -14.29 -16.80
C THR A 115 0.13 -12.82 -16.75
N ARG A 116 -0.29 -12.04 -15.76
CA ARG A 116 -0.01 -10.59 -15.76
C ARG A 116 1.22 -10.23 -14.93
N PRO A 117 2.12 -9.38 -15.46
CA PRO A 117 3.29 -8.94 -14.73
C PRO A 117 2.87 -8.21 -13.44
N HIS A 118 3.56 -8.54 -12.35
CA HIS A 118 3.41 -7.88 -11.06
C HIS A 118 4.10 -6.52 -11.11
N SER A 119 3.39 -5.48 -10.69
CA SER A 119 3.97 -4.15 -10.54
C SER A 119 4.70 -4.12 -9.20
N TYR A 120 6.03 -4.05 -9.26
CA TYR A 120 6.82 -3.47 -8.19
C TYR A 120 6.69 -1.97 -8.37
N PHE A 121 6.60 -1.21 -7.28
CA PHE A 121 6.78 0.23 -7.37
C PHE A 121 8.25 0.57 -7.66
N GLU A 122 8.73 0.26 -8.86
CA GLU A 122 10.02 0.69 -9.38
C GLU A 122 9.88 2.09 -9.96
N ASP A 123 9.71 3.08 -9.09
CA ASP A 123 9.72 4.48 -9.48
C ASP A 123 10.64 5.23 -8.51
N GLY A 124 11.93 5.21 -8.83
CA GLY A 124 12.95 6.04 -8.20
C GLY A 124 13.13 5.84 -6.68
N LYS A 125 13.96 6.70 -6.10
CA LYS A 125 14.06 6.81 -4.64
C LYS A 125 12.84 7.60 -4.17
N ASP A 126 11.96 6.95 -3.42
CA ASP A 126 10.83 7.61 -2.79
C ASP A 126 11.37 8.67 -1.80
N PRO A 127 11.05 9.97 -1.97
CA PRO A 127 11.59 11.02 -1.11
C PRO A 127 11.15 10.88 0.35
N ASP A 128 10.03 10.18 0.60
CA ASP A 128 9.52 9.92 1.94
C ASP A 128 10.20 8.70 2.58
N GLU A 129 10.88 7.86 1.79
CA GLU A 129 11.70 6.75 2.30
C GLU A 129 13.05 7.24 2.82
N GLN A 130 13.04 7.60 4.11
CA GLN A 130 14.21 8.11 4.82
C GLN A 130 15.09 6.97 5.37
N LEU A 131 14.55 5.75 5.45
CA LEU A 131 15.26 4.59 6.00
C LEU A 131 16.06 3.84 4.93
N GLN A 132 17.37 3.72 5.13
CA GLN A 132 18.19 2.86 4.27
C GLN A 132 18.13 1.41 4.75
N LEU A 133 17.40 0.58 4.01
CA LEU A 133 17.31 -0.83 4.34
C LEU A 133 18.64 -1.56 4.08
N PRO A 134 19.07 -2.47 4.99
CA PRO A 134 20.25 -3.28 4.77
C PRO A 134 20.17 -4.04 3.44
N LYS A 135 21.28 -4.14 2.71
CA LYS A 135 21.34 -4.89 1.43
C LYS A 135 20.79 -6.32 1.52
N LYS A 136 20.90 -6.94 2.70
CA LYS A 136 20.35 -8.28 2.98
C LYS A 136 18.81 -8.30 2.99
N VAL A 137 18.17 -7.27 3.54
CA VAL A 137 16.70 -7.09 3.52
C VAL A 137 16.25 -6.96 2.06
N ILE A 138 16.86 -6.04 1.31
CA ILE A 138 16.57 -5.80 -0.10
C ILE A 138 16.71 -7.08 -0.93
N LYS A 139 17.83 -7.80 -0.78
CA LYS A 139 18.06 -9.08 -1.47
C LYS A 139 17.01 -10.13 -1.11
N CYS A 140 16.60 -10.21 0.16
CA CYS A 140 15.57 -11.15 0.61
C CYS A 140 14.20 -10.83 0.01
N VAL A 141 13.87 -9.55 -0.14
CA VAL A 141 12.65 -9.12 -0.85
C VAL A 141 12.70 -9.49 -2.33
N PHE A 142 13.85 -9.32 -2.99
CA PHE A 142 14.02 -9.81 -4.37
C PHE A 142 13.89 -11.33 -4.50
N GLU A 143 14.36 -12.10 -3.52
CA GLU A 143 14.16 -13.55 -3.45
C GLU A 143 12.67 -13.90 -3.28
N LEU A 144 11.96 -13.22 -2.37
CA LEU A 144 10.50 -13.37 -2.19
C LEU A 144 9.74 -13.09 -3.48
N ASN A 145 10.18 -12.10 -4.27
CA ASN A 145 9.53 -11.71 -5.52
C ASN A 145 9.52 -12.82 -6.58
N GLN A 146 10.44 -13.78 -6.51
CA GLN A 146 10.46 -14.95 -7.39
C GLN A 146 9.33 -15.94 -7.08
N ILE A 147 8.67 -15.81 -5.94
CA ILE A 147 7.49 -16.58 -5.56
C ILE A 147 6.24 -15.78 -5.94
N HIS A 148 5.26 -16.47 -6.54
CA HIS A 148 3.99 -15.85 -6.90
C HIS A 148 3.18 -15.55 -5.63
N HIS A 149 3.16 -14.27 -5.26
CA HIS A 149 2.54 -13.75 -4.05
C HIS A 149 2.17 -12.28 -4.25
N THR A 150 1.33 -11.76 -3.37
CA THR A 150 0.99 -10.35 -3.25
C THR A 150 1.24 -9.89 -1.83
N GLY A 151 1.36 -8.59 -1.64
CA GLY A 151 1.45 -8.06 -0.30
C GLY A 151 2.28 -6.80 -0.17
N CYS A 152 2.48 -6.39 1.08
CA CYS A 152 3.39 -5.33 1.44
C CYS A 152 4.11 -5.65 2.75
N ILE A 153 5.25 -5.00 2.92
CA ILE A 153 5.95 -4.87 4.20
C ILE A 153 6.49 -3.45 4.32
N ILE A 154 6.24 -2.80 5.45
CA ILE A 154 6.70 -1.44 5.74
C ILE A 154 7.37 -1.46 7.11
N PHE A 155 8.60 -0.96 7.15
CA PHE A 155 9.37 -0.74 8.36
C PHE A 155 9.24 0.73 8.74
N GLU A 156 8.63 1.01 9.90
CA GLU A 156 8.64 2.33 10.54
C GLU A 156 9.61 2.22 11.73
N ALA A 157 10.87 2.57 11.50
CA ALA A 157 11.90 2.56 12.52
C ALA A 157 11.95 3.93 13.23
N LEU A 158 11.72 3.91 14.53
CA LEU A 158 11.79 5.05 15.44
C LEU A 158 13.01 4.91 16.37
N PRO A 159 13.41 5.97 17.09
CA PRO A 159 14.55 5.91 18.00
C PRO A 159 14.43 4.85 19.10
N ASP A 160 13.21 4.59 19.60
CA ASP A 160 12.94 3.70 20.72
C ASP A 160 12.30 2.36 20.32
N ARG A 161 11.79 2.24 19.09
CA ARG A 161 11.04 1.07 18.62
C ARG A 161 11.06 0.94 17.11
N MET A 162 10.65 -0.22 16.61
CA MET A 162 10.29 -0.42 15.20
C MET A 162 8.89 -0.97 15.12
N LYS A 163 8.09 -0.42 14.21
CA LYS A 163 6.82 -1.03 13.78
C LYS A 163 7.02 -1.68 12.42
N ILE A 164 6.45 -2.87 12.26
CA ILE A 164 6.47 -3.60 11.00
C ILE A 164 5.02 -3.85 10.59
N HIS A 165 4.58 -3.10 9.59
CA HIS A 165 3.28 -3.29 8.97
C HIS A 165 3.45 -4.30 7.84
N HIS A 166 2.58 -5.31 7.79
CA HIS A 166 2.67 -6.32 6.75
C HIS A 166 1.30 -6.86 6.38
N TYR A 167 1.24 -7.33 5.14
CA TYR A 167 0.12 -8.07 4.60
C TYR A 167 0.65 -8.93 3.47
N TYR A 168 0.49 -10.25 3.54
CA TYR A 168 0.97 -11.15 2.50
C TYR A 168 -0.08 -12.18 2.12
N ARG A 169 -0.21 -12.43 0.81
CA ARG A 169 -0.95 -13.56 0.26
C ARG A 169 -0.06 -14.38 -0.66
N LEU A 170 0.14 -15.64 -0.31
CA LEU A 170 0.77 -16.62 -1.18
C LEU A 170 -0.24 -17.10 -2.21
N LEU A 171 0.11 -16.98 -3.50
CA LEU A 171 -0.73 -17.41 -4.61
C LEU A 171 -0.28 -18.74 -5.23
N ASP A 172 0.97 -19.16 -4.95
CA ASP A 172 1.49 -20.48 -5.30
C ASP A 172 1.71 -21.33 -4.04
N SER A 173 0.69 -22.12 -3.68
CA SER A 173 0.75 -23.03 -2.52
C SER A 173 1.91 -24.03 -2.59
N THR A 174 2.43 -24.36 -3.77
CA THR A 174 3.56 -25.31 -3.90
C THR A 174 4.87 -24.73 -3.35
N LYS A 175 4.92 -23.41 -3.14
CA LYS A 175 6.10 -22.67 -2.63
C LYS A 175 5.99 -22.29 -1.16
N GLU A 176 4.96 -22.75 -0.44
CA GLU A 176 4.67 -22.30 0.94
C GLU A 176 5.86 -22.46 1.91
N VAL A 177 6.54 -23.61 1.87
CA VAL A 177 7.72 -23.87 2.71
C VAL A 177 8.82 -22.84 2.44
N GLU A 178 9.10 -22.56 1.17
CA GLU A 178 10.13 -21.60 0.78
C GLU A 178 9.71 -20.16 1.08
N PHE A 179 8.43 -19.83 0.90
CA PHE A 179 7.87 -18.53 1.23
C PHE A 179 7.99 -18.25 2.73
N LYS A 180 7.56 -19.18 3.59
CA LYS A 180 7.72 -19.08 5.05
C LYS A 180 9.19 -18.94 5.46
N ARG A 181 10.10 -19.69 4.81
CA ARG A 181 11.55 -19.61 5.07
C ARG A 181 12.09 -18.22 4.75
N LEU A 182 11.69 -17.63 3.62
CA LEU A 182 12.11 -16.30 3.20
C LEU A 182 11.53 -15.18 4.09
N LEU A 183 10.28 -15.28 4.53
CA LEU A 183 9.70 -14.33 5.49
C LEU A 183 10.44 -14.36 6.84
N ASN A 184 10.80 -15.55 7.34
CA ASN A 184 11.62 -15.68 8.55
C ASN A 184 13.02 -15.06 8.36
N LYS A 185 13.66 -15.32 7.23
CA LYS A 185 14.96 -14.73 6.87
C LYS A 185 14.88 -13.21 6.76
N LEU A 186 13.79 -12.67 6.21
CA LEU A 186 13.53 -11.23 6.13
C LEU A 186 13.46 -10.62 7.54
N MET A 187 12.73 -11.24 8.46
CA MET A 187 12.65 -10.80 9.85
C MET A 187 14.00 -10.84 10.57
N GLN A 188 14.81 -11.89 10.37
CA GLN A 188 16.17 -11.96 10.92
C GLN A 188 17.05 -10.80 10.45
N TYR A 189 16.86 -10.33 9.22
CA TYR A 189 17.60 -9.16 8.73
C TYR A 189 16.99 -7.84 9.21
N ALA A 190 15.66 -7.75 9.31
CA ALA A 190 14.95 -6.56 9.79
C ALA A 190 15.33 -6.17 11.22
N VAL A 191 15.52 -7.15 12.11
CA VAL A 191 15.95 -6.89 13.50
C VAL A 191 17.38 -6.34 13.63
N ASN A 192 18.12 -6.21 12.53
CA ASN A 192 19.43 -5.56 12.50
C ASN A 192 19.37 -4.11 11.98
N ILE A 193 18.17 -3.57 11.73
CA ILE A 193 17.99 -2.18 11.30
C ILE A 193 18.31 -1.23 12.47
N THR A 194 19.32 -0.39 12.30
CA THR A 194 19.75 0.62 13.29
C THR A 194 19.29 2.03 12.94
N ASP A 195 19.10 2.30 11.65
CA ASP A 195 18.67 3.61 11.15
C ASP A 195 17.21 3.89 11.53
N VAL A 196 16.82 5.16 11.42
CA VAL A 196 15.48 5.68 11.72
C VAL A 196 14.86 6.19 10.43
N GLY A 197 13.55 6.02 10.30
CA GLY A 197 12.77 6.45 9.15
C GLY A 197 11.76 5.39 8.73
N VAL A 198 11.18 5.60 7.55
CA VAL A 198 10.23 4.66 6.94
C VAL A 198 10.83 4.13 5.64
N ALA A 199 10.64 2.84 5.39
CA ALA A 199 10.86 2.23 4.08
C ALA A 199 9.97 1.00 3.92
N GLY A 200 9.52 0.71 2.70
CA GLY A 200 8.65 -0.42 2.48
C GLY A 200 8.67 -0.96 1.05
N PHE A 201 8.03 -2.10 0.89
CA PHE A 201 7.83 -2.73 -0.40
C PHE A 201 6.37 -3.12 -0.51
N MET A 202 5.80 -2.88 -1.69
CA MET A 202 4.46 -3.33 -2.03
C MET A 202 4.51 -4.02 -3.40
N LYS A 203 3.89 -5.20 -3.47
CA LYS A 203 3.72 -6.01 -4.67
C LYS A 203 2.23 -6.22 -4.92
N LEU A 204 1.73 -5.57 -5.97
CA LEU A 204 0.35 -5.74 -6.40
C LEU A 204 0.21 -7.03 -7.25
N PRO A 205 -0.87 -7.81 -7.06
CA PRO A 205 -1.10 -9.07 -7.79
C PRO A 205 -1.14 -8.88 -9.29
N TYR A 206 -1.79 -7.81 -9.75
CA TYR A 206 -2.08 -7.61 -11.16
C TYR A 206 -1.83 -6.16 -11.53
N LYS A 207 -1.19 -5.95 -12.67
CA LYS A 207 -1.20 -4.66 -13.33
C LYS A 207 -2.59 -4.45 -13.97
N ASN A 208 -3.46 -3.73 -13.28
CA ASN A 208 -4.74 -3.24 -13.82
C ASN A 208 -4.75 -1.71 -13.78
N THR A 209 -3.74 -1.12 -14.41
CA THR A 209 -3.57 0.32 -14.48
C THR A 209 -4.75 0.94 -15.19
N ARG A 210 -5.50 1.79 -14.49
CA ARG A 210 -6.53 2.63 -15.08
C ARG A 210 -5.91 3.98 -15.41
N GLU A 211 -6.19 4.48 -16.60
CA GLU A 211 -5.76 5.80 -17.05
C GLU A 211 -6.92 6.79 -16.93
N PHE A 212 -6.62 7.97 -16.41
CA PHE A 212 -7.55 9.09 -16.27
C PHE A 212 -6.88 10.35 -16.81
N SER A 213 -7.59 11.13 -17.60
CA SER A 213 -7.14 12.49 -17.96
C SER A 213 -7.12 13.38 -16.73
N LEU A 214 -6.17 14.33 -16.68
CA LEU A 214 -6.19 15.38 -15.69
C LEU A 214 -7.46 16.24 -15.86
N CYS A 215 -8.01 16.70 -14.74
CA CYS A 215 -9.27 17.43 -14.69
C CYS A 215 -9.23 18.42 -13.53
N GLU A 216 -9.00 19.70 -13.84
CA GLU A 216 -8.89 20.77 -12.85
C GLU A 216 -10.20 20.99 -12.07
N GLN A 217 -11.34 20.79 -12.73
CA GLN A 217 -12.66 20.97 -12.14
C GLN A 217 -13.64 19.91 -12.64
N GLN A 218 -14.30 19.21 -11.72
CA GLN A 218 -15.37 18.26 -12.02
C GLN A 218 -16.65 18.98 -12.46
N GLU A 219 -17.50 18.31 -13.22
CA GLU A 219 -18.79 18.86 -13.66
C GLU A 219 -19.68 19.22 -12.47
N GLU A 220 -20.42 20.33 -12.61
CA GLU A 220 -21.35 20.77 -11.58
C GLU A 220 -22.68 19.99 -11.69
N HIS A 221 -22.96 19.17 -10.68
CA HIS A 221 -24.24 18.47 -10.58
C HIS A 221 -25.17 19.20 -9.60
N TYR A 222 -26.03 20.06 -10.14
CA TYR A 222 -27.05 20.75 -9.36
C TYR A 222 -28.26 19.85 -9.13
N PHE A 223 -28.70 19.72 -7.87
CA PHE A 223 -30.02 19.16 -7.61
C PHE A 223 -31.09 20.12 -8.14
N PRO A 224 -32.14 19.64 -8.81
CA PRO A 224 -33.23 20.51 -9.22
C PRO A 224 -33.83 21.23 -8.02
N LYS A 225 -34.21 22.50 -8.23
CA LYS A 225 -34.76 23.39 -7.20
C LYS A 225 -35.92 22.75 -6.41
N ASN A 226 -36.65 21.80 -7.00
CA ASN A 226 -37.60 20.95 -6.30
C ASN A 226 -37.24 19.47 -6.48
N PRO A 227 -36.69 18.81 -5.45
CA PRO A 227 -36.31 17.40 -5.49
C PRO A 227 -37.44 16.43 -5.82
N LYS A 228 -38.68 16.82 -5.52
CA LYS A 228 -39.86 15.96 -5.67
C LYS A 228 -40.33 15.81 -7.11
N LEU A 229 -39.77 16.58 -8.06
CA LEU A 229 -40.12 16.51 -9.47
C LEU A 229 -39.28 15.47 -10.24
N VAL A 230 -38.26 14.89 -9.61
CA VAL A 230 -37.47 13.79 -10.18
C VAL A 230 -38.08 12.49 -9.70
N SER A 231 -38.76 11.75 -10.58
CA SER A 231 -39.07 10.35 -10.32
C SER A 231 -37.77 9.55 -10.44
N LEU A 232 -37.42 8.82 -9.38
CA LEU A 232 -36.34 7.82 -9.38
C LEU A 232 -36.59 6.76 -10.45
#